data_AF-A0A482VBI8-F1
#
_entry.id   AF-A0A482VBI8-F1
#
_cell.length_a   1.000
_cell.length_b   1.000
_cell.length_c   1.000
_cell.angle_alpha   90.00
_cell.angle_beta   90.00
_cell.angle_gamma   90.00
#
_symmetry.space_group_name_H-M   'P 1'
#
loop_
_entity.id
_entity.type
_entity.pdbx_description
1 polymer ?
#
loop_
_entity_poly.entity_id
_entity_poly.type
_entity_poly.pdbx_seq_one_letter_code
_entity_poly.pdbx_strand_id
1 'polypeptide(L)'
;MSSALVQKALEIVDPEFNKGSKGKKSKQSKNVFNLMPENHKITTTINRKGRKEKISLVATSKKLTVTEAKKNLKSEKTILKNNLKKLREIRKASTIELDKKITEQIIERAVTKRPVKAKPKSKKIQKTAFTDEDFKKFEEEYLG
;
A
#
# COMPACT_ATOMS: atom_id res chain seq x y z
N MET A 1 0.95 -10.08 7.96
CA MET A 1 -0.45 -10.16 7.49
C MET A 1 -0.45 -10.46 6.01
N SER A 2 -1.27 -11.41 5.54
CA SER A 2 -1.33 -11.76 4.12
C SER A 2 -2.15 -10.73 3.33
N SER A 3 -1.73 -10.44 2.10
CA SER A 3 -2.44 -9.51 1.20
C SER A 3 -3.88 -9.96 0.92
N ALA A 4 -4.11 -11.27 0.83
CA ALA A 4 -5.43 -11.86 0.62
C ALA A 4 -6.40 -11.54 1.78
N LEU A 5 -5.90 -11.52 3.02
CA LEU A 5 -6.73 -11.17 4.18
C LEU A 5 -7.14 -9.70 4.13
N VAL A 6 -6.21 -8.81 3.77
CA VAL A 6 -6.49 -7.38 3.61
C VAL A 6 -7.53 -7.13 2.50
N GLN A 7 -7.43 -7.83 1.37
CA GLN A 7 -8.41 -7.73 0.28
C GLN A 7 -9.81 -8.19 0.72
N LYS A 8 -9.91 -9.32 1.43
CA LYS A 8 -11.18 -9.81 1.99
C LYS A 8 -11.77 -8.83 3.02
N ALA A 9 -10.94 -8.23 3.85
CA ALA A 9 -11.38 -7.22 4.81
C ALA A 9 -11.93 -5.95 4.12
N LEU A 10 -11.29 -5.52 3.03
CA LEU A 10 -11.76 -4.37 2.24
C LEU A 10 -13.06 -4.66 1.49
N GLU A 11 -13.30 -5.91 1.06
CA GLU A 11 -14.54 -6.33 0.40
C GLU A 11 -15.77 -6.24 1.32
N ILE A 12 -15.59 -6.41 2.63
CA ILE A 12 -16.66 -6.26 3.63
C ILE A 12 -17.17 -4.80 3.67
N VAL A 13 -16.27 -3.84 3.49
CA VAL A 13 -16.55 -2.40 3.62
C VAL A 13 -16.91 -1.78 2.27
N ASP A 14 -16.30 -2.28 1.19
CA ASP A 14 -16.52 -1.78 -0.15
C ASP A 14 -16.75 -2.97 -1.10
N PRO A 15 -18.02 -3.33 -1.36
CA PRO A 15 -18.36 -4.43 -2.25
C PRO A 15 -17.91 -4.19 -3.71
N GLU A 16 -17.52 -2.97 -4.06
CA GLU A 16 -17.00 -2.64 -5.39
C GLU A 16 -15.48 -2.76 -5.48
N PHE A 17 -14.77 -2.91 -4.36
CA PHE A 17 -13.31 -2.93 -4.29
C PHE A 17 -12.68 -4.00 -5.18
N ASN A 18 -13.29 -5.19 -5.26
CA ASN A 18 -12.81 -6.30 -6.07
C ASN A 18 -13.42 -6.39 -7.48
N LYS A 19 -14.35 -5.49 -7.85
CA LYS A 19 -14.96 -5.49 -9.19
C LYS A 19 -13.97 -5.08 -10.29
N GLY A 20 -12.93 -4.31 -9.94
CA GLY A 20 -11.87 -3.90 -10.88
C GLY A 20 -10.59 -4.76 -10.84
N SER A 21 -10.32 -5.45 -9.73
CA SER A 21 -9.08 -6.21 -9.49
C SER A 21 -9.16 -7.68 -9.90
N LYS A 22 -10.32 -8.17 -10.35
CA LYS A 22 -10.41 -9.35 -11.23
C LYS A 22 -9.81 -9.01 -12.61
N GLY A 23 -8.57 -8.53 -12.60
CA GLY A 23 -7.68 -8.57 -13.74
C GLY A 23 -7.56 -10.03 -14.12
N LYS A 24 -8.24 -10.39 -15.21
CA LYS A 24 -7.80 -11.50 -16.08
C LYS A 24 -6.28 -11.46 -16.08
N LYS A 25 -5.63 -12.58 -15.74
CA LYS A 25 -4.17 -12.76 -15.80
C LYS A 25 -3.66 -12.24 -17.15
N SER A 26 -3.32 -10.96 -17.22
CA SER A 26 -2.63 -10.37 -18.36
C SER A 26 -1.18 -10.73 -18.15
N LYS A 27 -0.85 -11.99 -18.45
CA LYS A 27 0.53 -12.38 -18.70
C LYS A 27 1.06 -11.35 -19.69
N GLN A 28 2.04 -10.58 -19.27
CA GLN A 28 2.96 -9.89 -20.16
C GLN A 28 3.86 -10.95 -20.83
N SER A 29 3.26 -12.03 -21.36
CA SER A 29 3.86 -12.75 -22.45
C SER A 29 3.81 -11.78 -23.62
N LYS A 30 4.94 -11.53 -24.28
CA LYS A 30 5.02 -10.99 -25.65
C LYS A 30 3.69 -11.22 -26.33
N ASN A 31 2.86 -10.17 -26.48
CA ASN A 31 1.46 -10.29 -26.90
C ASN A 31 1.43 -11.33 -28.03
N VAL A 32 0.80 -12.49 -27.87
CA VAL A 32 0.96 -13.61 -28.84
C VAL A 32 0.58 -13.12 -30.25
N PHE A 33 -0.33 -12.15 -30.31
CA PHE A 33 -0.70 -11.40 -31.51
C PHE A 33 0.41 -10.60 -32.20
N ASN A 34 1.50 -10.25 -31.51
CA ASN A 34 2.67 -9.59 -32.11
C ASN A 34 3.66 -10.59 -32.73
N LEU A 35 3.65 -11.84 -32.29
CA LEU A 35 4.45 -12.94 -32.87
C LEU A 35 3.79 -13.53 -34.13
N MET A 36 2.51 -13.27 -34.35
CA MET A 36 1.78 -13.74 -35.51
C MET A 36 2.13 -12.91 -36.76
N PRO A 37 2.32 -13.51 -37.94
CA PRO A 37 2.55 -12.76 -39.17
C PRO A 37 1.33 -11.88 -39.50
N GLU A 38 1.57 -10.75 -40.15
CA GLU A 38 0.54 -9.70 -40.38
C GLU A 38 -0.69 -10.23 -41.13
N ASN A 39 -0.49 -11.15 -42.07
CA ASN A 39 -1.55 -11.78 -42.87
C ASN A 39 -2.51 -12.66 -42.05
N HIS A 40 -2.10 -13.05 -40.86
CA HIS A 40 -2.94 -13.83 -39.94
C HIS A 40 -3.61 -12.94 -38.88
N LYS A 41 -3.19 -11.69 -38.70
CA LYS A 41 -3.78 -10.78 -37.71
C LYS A 41 -5.15 -10.30 -38.19
N ILE A 42 -6.14 -10.38 -37.31
CA ILE A 42 -7.47 -9.81 -37.57
C ILE A 42 -7.36 -8.28 -37.46
N THR A 43 -7.17 -7.64 -38.60
CA THR A 43 -7.05 -6.18 -38.74
C THR A 43 -8.17 -5.63 -39.60
N THR A 44 -8.65 -4.43 -39.28
CA THR A 44 -9.57 -3.69 -40.14
C THR A 44 -8.90 -2.41 -40.61
N THR A 45 -9.13 -2.06 -41.88
CA THR A 45 -8.68 -0.79 -42.45
C THR A 45 -9.71 0.28 -42.18
N ILE A 46 -9.32 1.31 -41.44
CA ILE A 46 -10.16 2.47 -41.18
C ILE A 46 -9.58 3.67 -41.91
N ASN A 47 -10.44 4.43 -42.56
CA ASN A 47 -10.06 5.70 -43.18
C ASN A 47 -10.13 6.80 -42.12
N ARG A 48 -8.97 7.30 -41.70
CA ARG A 48 -8.89 8.48 -40.84
C ARG A 48 -8.18 9.58 -41.62
N LYS A 49 -8.85 10.72 -41.78
CA LYS A 49 -8.31 11.91 -42.46
C LYS A 49 -7.72 11.60 -43.84
N GLY A 50 -8.43 10.79 -44.64
CA GLY A 50 -8.03 10.45 -46.01
C GLY A 50 -6.90 9.40 -46.15
N ARG A 51 -6.34 8.87 -45.05
CA ARG A 51 -5.35 7.77 -45.10
C ARG A 51 -5.95 6.46 -44.56
N LYS A 52 -5.64 5.37 -45.27
CA LYS A 52 -6.05 3.99 -44.90
C LYS A 52 -5.08 3.44 -43.85
N GLU A 53 -5.52 3.31 -42.61
CA GLU A 53 -4.72 2.71 -41.53
C GLU A 53 -5.28 1.33 -41.13
N LYS A 54 -4.40 0.33 -41.01
CA LYS A 54 -4.76 -1.01 -40.51
C LYS A 54 -4.66 -1.03 -38.99
N ILE A 55 -5.77 -1.27 -38.30
CA ILE A 55 -5.80 -1.36 -36.83
C ILE A 55 -6.05 -2.79 -36.41
N SER A 56 -5.22 -3.29 -35.48
CA SER A 56 -5.43 -4.59 -34.83
C SER A 56 -6.58 -4.50 -33.83
N LEU A 57 -7.63 -5.28 -34.07
CA LEU A 57 -8.83 -5.27 -33.22
C LEU A 57 -8.59 -5.85 -31.82
N VAL A 58 -7.54 -6.67 -31.64
CA VAL A 58 -7.33 -7.44 -30.41
C VAL A 58 -6.42 -6.73 -29.39
N ALA A 59 -5.62 -5.74 -29.82
CA ALA A 59 -4.56 -5.14 -29.00
C ALA A 59 -4.95 -3.88 -28.21
N THR A 60 -6.22 -3.68 -27.84
CA THR A 60 -6.63 -2.50 -27.05
C THR A 60 -7.03 -2.88 -25.63
N SER A 61 -6.10 -2.75 -24.68
CA SER A 61 -6.46 -2.57 -23.28
C SER A 61 -7.22 -1.24 -23.15
N LYS A 62 -8.56 -1.34 -23.17
CA LYS A 62 -9.58 -0.32 -22.86
C LYS A 62 -9.09 1.13 -22.82
N LYS A 63 -9.25 1.85 -23.94
CA LYS A 63 -9.07 3.31 -23.97
C LYS A 63 -10.24 3.96 -23.24
N LEU A 64 -9.99 4.47 -22.04
CA LEU A 64 -10.96 5.27 -21.26
C LEU A 64 -11.31 6.51 -22.08
N THR A 65 -12.58 6.64 -22.46
CA THR A 65 -13.05 7.81 -23.20
C THR A 65 -13.25 9.00 -22.25
N VAL A 66 -13.14 10.24 -22.75
CA VAL A 66 -13.35 11.46 -21.93
C VAL A 66 -14.74 11.46 -21.27
N THR A 67 -15.73 10.88 -21.94
CA THR A 67 -17.09 10.71 -21.43
C THR A 67 -17.12 9.72 -20.25
N GLU A 68 -16.38 8.62 -20.31
CA GLU A 68 -16.22 7.68 -19.19
C GLU A 68 -15.44 8.31 -18.02
N ALA A 69 -14.41 9.09 -18.30
CA ALA A 69 -13.67 9.82 -17.27
C ALA A 69 -14.57 10.83 -16.53
N LYS A 70 -15.41 11.57 -17.27
CA LYS A 70 -16.39 12.49 -16.69
C LYS A 70 -17.45 11.79 -15.85
N LYS A 71 -17.87 10.57 -16.21
CA LYS A 71 -18.79 9.75 -15.38
C LYS A 71 -18.19 9.36 -14.03
N ASN A 72 -16.87 9.21 -13.97
CA ASN A 72 -16.15 8.85 -12.76
C ASN A 72 -15.76 10.07 -11.90
N LEU A 73 -15.94 11.30 -12.41
CA LEU A 73 -15.63 12.52 -11.69
C LEU A 73 -16.73 12.82 -10.66
N LYS A 74 -16.56 12.29 -9.46
CA LYS A 74 -17.46 12.53 -8.32
C LYS A 74 -17.15 13.90 -7.71
N SER A 75 -18.18 14.63 -7.28
CA SER A 75 -17.98 15.90 -6.56
C SER A 75 -17.38 15.64 -5.18
N GLU A 76 -16.59 16.59 -4.66
CA GLU A 76 -15.93 16.46 -3.35
C GLU A 76 -16.91 16.10 -2.22
N LYS A 77 -18.10 16.71 -2.22
CA LYS A 77 -19.17 16.39 -1.25
C LYS A 77 -19.60 14.93 -1.32
N THR A 78 -19.74 14.36 -2.52
CA THR A 78 -20.12 12.95 -2.69
C THR A 78 -18.99 12.00 -2.29
N ILE A 79 -17.74 12.37 -2.55
CA ILE A 79 -16.55 11.62 -2.11
C ILE A 79 -16.51 11.59 -0.57
N LEU A 80 -16.64 12.75 0.08
CA LEU A 80 -16.65 12.86 1.53
C LEU A 80 -17.77 12.03 2.16
N LYS A 81 -19.00 12.13 1.65
CA LYS A 81 -20.14 11.36 2.14
C LYS A 81 -19.90 9.85 2.04
N ASN A 82 -19.33 9.40 0.92
CA ASN A 82 -18.99 7.99 0.72
C ASN A 82 -17.89 7.53 1.67
N ASN A 83 -16.84 8.33 1.87
CA ASN A 83 -15.76 8.01 2.79
C ASN A 83 -16.25 7.91 4.25
N LEU A 84 -17.10 8.85 4.68
CA LEU A 84 -17.70 8.82 6.01
C LEU A 84 -18.58 7.58 6.21
N LYS A 85 -19.33 7.15 5.18
CA LYS A 85 -20.12 5.92 5.23
C LYS A 85 -19.20 4.70 5.43
N LYS A 86 -18.14 4.57 4.64
CA LYS A 86 -17.16 3.48 4.74
C LYS A 86 -16.48 3.44 6.11
N LEU A 87 -16.08 4.59 6.66
CA LEU A 87 -15.48 4.67 8.00
C LEU A 87 -16.43 4.19 9.09
N ARG A 88 -17.74 4.49 8.98
CA ARG A 88 -18.75 3.96 9.91
C ARG A 88 -18.91 2.45 9.80
N GLU A 89 -18.89 1.91 8.57
CA GLU A 89 -18.95 0.46 8.34
C GLU A 89 -17.72 -0.26 8.90
N ILE A 90 -16.51 0.30 8.70
CA ILE A 90 -15.27 -0.19 9.34
C ILE A 90 -15.42 -0.18 10.85
N ARG A 91 -15.91 0.90 11.44
CA ARG A 91 -16.11 1.00 12.89
C ARG A 91 -17.10 -0.03 13.41
N LYS A 92 -18.14 -0.36 12.65
CA LYS A 92 -19.11 -1.41 13.00
C LYS A 92 -18.51 -2.81 12.89
N ALA A 93 -17.71 -3.07 11.85
CA ALA A 93 -17.11 -4.37 11.60
C ALA A 93 -15.89 -4.65 12.49
N SER A 94 -15.18 -3.61 12.92
CA SER A 94 -14.03 -3.70 13.80
C SER A 94 -14.47 -3.57 15.26
N THR A 95 -14.52 -4.68 15.97
CA THR A 95 -14.71 -4.74 17.43
C THR A 95 -13.41 -4.52 18.21
N ILE A 96 -12.30 -4.27 17.52
CA ILE A 96 -10.99 -4.09 18.16
C ILE A 96 -10.93 -2.70 18.81
N GLU A 97 -10.95 -2.67 20.14
CA GLU A 97 -10.58 -1.51 20.91
C GLU A 97 -9.05 -1.43 20.99
N LEU A 98 -8.47 -0.49 20.24
CA LEU A 98 -7.04 -0.24 20.29
C LEU A 98 -6.72 0.65 21.49
N ASP A 99 -5.69 0.27 22.26
CA ASP A 99 -5.15 1.11 23.32
C ASP A 99 -4.69 2.46 22.73
N LYS A 100 -4.98 3.56 23.44
CA LYS A 100 -4.66 4.94 23.02
C LYS A 100 -3.19 5.06 22.65
N LYS A 101 -2.31 4.46 23.45
CA LYS A 101 -0.87 4.45 23.21
C LYS A 101 -0.47 3.80 21.88
N ILE A 102 -1.15 2.73 21.49
CA ILE A 102 -0.92 2.04 20.22
C ILE A 102 -1.47 2.90 19.07
N THR A 103 -2.65 3.51 19.24
CA THR A 103 -3.22 4.39 18.20
C THR A 103 -2.34 5.60 17.91
N GLU A 104 -1.78 6.23 18.94
CA GLU A 104 -0.85 7.35 18.80
C GLU A 104 0.41 6.95 18.03
N GLN A 105 0.99 5.79 18.33
CA GLN A 105 2.14 5.27 17.60
C GLN A 105 1.85 4.98 16.12
N ILE A 106 0.66 4.45 15.82
CA ILE A 106 0.23 4.20 14.44
C ILE A 106 0.09 5.54 13.68
N ILE A 107 -0.54 6.54 14.30
CA ILE A 107 -0.72 7.88 13.71
C ILE A 107 0.63 8.54 13.48
N GLU A 108 1.50 8.54 14.49
CA GLU A 108 2.85 9.13 14.39
C GLU A 108 3.66 8.49 13.26
N ARG A 109 3.60 7.16 13.14
CA ARG A 109 4.23 6.42 12.03
C ARG A 109 3.66 6.81 10.67
N ALA A 110 2.35 6.98 10.56
CA ALA A 110 1.70 7.38 9.30
C ALA A 110 2.11 8.79 8.86
N VAL A 111 2.21 9.73 9.81
CA VAL A 111 2.62 11.12 9.55
C VAL A 111 4.12 11.20 9.20
N THR A 112 4.97 10.58 10.01
CA THR A 112 6.43 10.67 9.86
C THR A 112 7.00 9.74 8.78
N LYS A 113 6.20 8.77 8.29
CA LYS A 113 6.61 7.66 7.41
C LYS A 113 7.78 6.84 7.95
N ARG A 114 8.08 6.94 9.25
CA ARG A 114 9.21 6.27 9.91
C ARG A 114 8.71 5.44 11.09
N PRO A 115 9.38 4.33 11.45
CA PRO A 115 9.07 3.60 12.68
C PRO A 115 9.25 4.52 13.89
N VAL A 116 8.35 4.41 14.88
CA VAL A 116 8.49 5.12 16.16
C VAL A 116 9.78 4.64 16.82
N LYS A 117 10.69 5.57 17.13
CA LYS A 117 11.95 5.24 17.79
C LYS A 117 11.63 4.68 19.18
N ALA A 118 12.14 3.50 19.49
CA ALA A 118 12.08 2.97 20.84
C ALA A 118 12.71 3.98 21.79
N LYS A 119 12.04 4.26 22.92
CA LYS A 119 12.64 5.10 23.96
C LYS A 119 13.98 4.47 24.35
N PRO A 120 15.07 5.25 24.40
CA PRO A 120 16.35 4.72 24.82
C PRO A 120 16.16 4.12 26.22
N LYS A 121 16.51 2.84 26.37
CA LYS A 121 16.51 2.19 27.68
C LYS A 121 17.47 2.99 28.55
N SER A 122 17.03 3.41 29.73
CA SER A 122 17.94 4.01 30.70
C SER A 122 19.08 3.01 30.94
N LYS A 123 20.32 3.47 30.78
CA LYS A 123 21.48 2.67 31.15
C LYS A 123 21.32 2.38 32.64
N LYS A 124 21.04 1.13 33.00
CA LYS A 124 21.09 0.72 34.39
C LYS A 124 22.50 1.04 34.88
N ILE A 125 22.60 1.73 36.01
CA ILE A 125 23.88 1.95 36.68
C ILE A 125 24.44 0.55 36.94
N GLN A 126 25.53 0.22 36.27
CA GLN A 126 26.25 -1.03 36.52
C GLN A 126 26.86 -0.86 37.90
N LYS A 127 26.38 -1.63 38.88
CA LYS A 127 27.06 -1.70 40.18
C LYS A 127 28.41 -2.38 39.93
N THR A 128 29.49 -1.63 40.08
CA THR A 128 30.83 -2.20 40.10
C THR A 128 30.96 -3.06 41.35
N ALA A 129 31.68 -4.18 41.24
CA ALA A 129 31.96 -5.05 42.38
C ALA A 129 33.00 -4.44 43.34
N PHE A 130 33.78 -3.48 42.85
CA PHE A 130 34.80 -2.77 43.60
C PHE A 130 34.18 -1.60 44.37
N THR A 131 34.55 -1.53 45.64
CA THR A 131 34.25 -0.43 46.55
C THR A 131 35.45 0.51 46.66
N ASP A 132 35.24 1.74 47.15
CA ASP A 132 36.32 2.72 47.32
C ASP A 132 37.43 2.22 48.27
N GLU A 133 37.15 1.23 49.11
CA GLU A 133 38.12 0.56 49.99
C GLU A 133 39.05 -0.37 49.21
N ASP A 134 38.56 -1.01 48.15
CA ASP A 134 39.37 -1.89 47.30
C ASP A 134 40.40 -1.07 46.51
N PHE A 135 40.02 0.12 46.04
CA PHE A 135 40.92 1.03 45.35
C PHE A 135 42.05 1.54 46.26
N LYS A 136 41.78 1.80 47.54
CA LYS A 136 42.82 2.19 48.50
C LYS A 136 43.84 1.09 48.74
N LYS A 137 43.40 -0.17 48.86
CA LYS A 137 44.30 -1.31 49.00
C LYS A 137 45.19 -1.49 47.77
N PHE A 138 44.64 -1.29 46.57
CA PHE A 138 45.43 -1.31 45.34
C PHE A 138 46.46 -0.18 45.29
N GLU A 139 46.10 1.03 45.71
CA GLU A 139 47.05 2.15 45.74
C GLU A 139 48.21 1.87 46.72
N GLU A 140 47.92 1.34 47.90
CA GLU A 140 48.94 0.98 48.90
C GLU A 140 49.88 -0.13 48.40
N GLU A 141 49.38 -1.13 47.66
CA GLU A 141 50.20 -2.22 47.12
C GLU A 141 51.05 -1.80 45.90
N TYR A 142 50.62 -0.79 45.14
CA TYR A 142 51.29 -0.38 43.91
C TYR A 142 52.21 0.83 44.08
N LEU A 143 52.00 1.65 45.11
CA LEU A 143 52.82 2.83 45.43
C LEU A 143 53.64 2.69 46.73
N GLY A 144 53.44 1.62 47.51
CA GLY A 144 54.27 1.24 48.67
C GLY A 144 55.42 0.33 48.31
#